data_AF-A0A0C2XQV3-F1
#
_entry.id   AF-A0A0C2XQV3-F1
#
_cell.length_a   1.000
_cell.length_b   1.000
_cell.length_c   1.000
_cell.angle_alpha   90.00
_cell.angle_beta   90.00
_cell.angle_gamma   90.00
#
_symmetry.space_group_name_H-M   'P 1'
#
loop_
_entity.id
_entity.type
_entity.pdbx_description
1 polymer ?
#
loop_
_entity_poly.entity_id
_entity_poly.type
_entity_poly.pdbx_seq_one_letter_code
_entity_poly.pdbx_strand_id
1 'polypeptide(L)'
;LRVAHVGDCCLYLIRDREIVYRSEEMQHRFNYPLQLGPLSPTTPQQHAQSIILPILEHDVIILSTDGMSDNLWDEDVIDQLSR
;
A
#
# COMPACT_ATOMS: atom_id res chain seq x y z
N LEU A 1 3.87 11.06 7.60
CA LEU A 1 3.48 9.64 7.81
C LEU A 1 4.71 8.75 7.77
N ARG A 2 4.81 7.73 8.64
CA ARG A 2 5.87 6.70 8.61
C ARG A 2 5.21 5.32 8.56
N VAL A 3 5.63 4.47 7.62
CA VAL A 3 5.05 3.14 7.40
C VAL A 3 6.17 2.11 7.25
N ALA A 4 5.98 0.93 7.83
CA ALA A 4 6.79 -0.26 7.53
C ALA A 4 5.91 -1.21 6.70
N HIS A 5 6.27 -1.43 5.44
CA HIS A 5 5.47 -2.18 4.49
C HIS A 5 6.12 -3.53 4.17
N VAL A 6 5.33 -4.61 4.21
CA VAL A 6 5.70 -5.97 3.80
C VAL A 6 4.49 -6.61 3.13
N GLY A 7 4.70 -7.15 1.93
CA GLY A 7 3.69 -7.87 1.16
C GLY A 7 3.06 -7.01 0.07
N ASP A 8 1.86 -7.39 -0.35
CA ASP A 8 1.08 -6.82 -1.44
C ASP A 8 -0.18 -6.08 -0.95
N CYS A 9 -0.23 -5.77 0.35
CA CYS A 9 -1.14 -4.74 0.82
C CYS A 9 -0.81 -3.39 0.13
N CYS A 10 -1.79 -2.51 0.07
CA CYS A 10 -1.61 -1.23 -0.60
C CYS A 10 -1.74 -0.06 0.37
N LEU A 11 -0.85 0.92 0.20
CA LEU A 11 -0.90 2.24 0.78
C LEU A 11 -1.09 3.26 -0.35
N TYR A 12 -2.15 4.05 -0.27
CA TYR A 12 -2.35 5.22 -1.12
C TYR A 12 -2.30 6.50 -0.29
N LEU A 13 -1.70 7.54 -0.87
CA LEU A 13 -1.86 8.92 -0.43
C LEU A 13 -2.59 9.67 -1.53
N ILE A 14 -3.79 10.14 -1.24
CA ILE A 14 -4.61 10.93 -2.14
C ILE A 14 -4.60 12.39 -1.69
N ARG A 15 -4.36 13.30 -2.64
CA ARG A 15 -4.41 14.75 -2.43
C ARG A 15 -5.09 15.39 -3.62
N ASP A 16 -6.06 16.27 -3.37
CA ASP A 16 -6.77 16.99 -4.42
C ASP A 16 -7.31 16.05 -5.52
N ARG A 17 -7.78 14.85 -5.12
CA ARG A 17 -8.30 13.77 -5.98
C ARG A 17 -7.26 13.08 -6.89
N GLU A 18 -5.98 13.26 -6.61
CA GLU A 18 -4.90 12.61 -7.33
C GLU A 18 -4.13 11.66 -6.41
N ILE A 19 -3.65 10.54 -6.97
CA ILE A 19 -2.76 9.62 -6.25
C ILE A 19 -1.36 10.25 -6.22
N VAL A 20 -0.98 10.78 -5.07
CA VAL A 20 0.37 11.34 -4.83
C VAL A 20 1.38 10.23 -4.58
N TYR A 21 0.93 9.14 -3.97
CA TYR A 21 1.76 7.97 -3.71
C TYR A 21 0.91 6.70 -3.71
N ARG A 22 1.42 5.63 -4.33
CA ARG A 22 0.96 4.25 -4.19
C ARG A 22 2.18 3.39 -3.82
N SER A 23 2.05 2.53 -2.83
CA SER A 23 3.12 1.58 -2.51
C SER A 23 3.32 0.57 -3.63
N GLU A 24 4.56 0.10 -3.78
CA GLU A 24 4.87 -1.04 -4.64
C GLU A 24 4.49 -2.35 -3.91
N GLU A 25 3.92 -3.29 -4.65
CA GLU A 25 3.62 -4.62 -4.14
C GLU A 25 4.90 -5.45 -4.00
N MET A 26 5.06 -6.13 -2.88
CA MET A 26 6.24 -6.92 -2.57
C MET A 26 5.94 -8.40 -2.71
N GLN A 27 6.33 -8.98 -3.84
CA GLN A 27 6.03 -10.36 -4.19
C GLN A 27 7.31 -11.15 -4.53
N HIS A 28 7.32 -12.45 -4.20
CA HIS A 28 8.33 -13.36 -4.72
C HIS A 28 8.02 -13.76 -6.18
N ARG A 29 6.74 -13.98 -6.47
CA ARG A 29 6.14 -14.34 -7.77
C ARG A 29 4.67 -13.93 -7.77
N PHE A 30 4.01 -14.03 -8.92
CA PHE A 30 2.57 -13.81 -9.04
C PHE A 30 1.78 -14.56 -7.95
N ASN A 31 0.97 -13.81 -7.19
CA ASN A 31 0.13 -14.31 -6.09
C ASN A 31 0.93 -15.05 -4.98
N TYR A 32 2.18 -14.65 -4.76
CA TYR A 32 3.03 -15.14 -3.69
C TYR A 32 3.76 -13.97 -3.01
N PRO A 33 3.09 -13.24 -2.10
CA PRO A 33 3.66 -12.08 -1.42
C PRO A 33 4.79 -12.44 -0.47
N LEU A 34 5.67 -11.46 -0.26
CA LEU A 34 6.49 -11.43 0.95
C LEU A 34 5.56 -11.36 2.16
N GLN A 35 5.75 -12.25 3.12
CA GLN A 35 4.84 -12.35 4.25
C GLN A 35 5.60 -12.72 5.51
N LEU A 36 5.20 -12.16 6.65
CA LEU A 36 5.79 -12.52 7.93
C LEU A 36 5.20 -13.84 8.43
N GLY A 37 6.03 -14.69 9.00
CA GLY A 37 5.55 -15.93 9.62
C GLY A 37 6.67 -16.77 10.18
N PRO A 38 6.37 -17.75 11.06
CA PRO A 38 7.38 -18.57 11.72
C PRO A 38 8.29 -19.37 10.78
N LEU A 39 7.77 -19.72 9.61
CA LEU A 39 8.49 -20.45 8.56
C LEU A 39 8.91 -19.56 7.39
N SER A 40 8.59 -18.27 7.44
CA SER A 40 8.95 -17.34 6.38
C SER A 40 10.38 -16.85 6.59
N PRO A 41 11.21 -16.80 5.53
CA PRO A 41 12.51 -16.12 5.60
C PRO A 41 12.35 -14.59 5.66
N THR A 42 11.16 -14.06 5.36
CA THR A 42 10.88 -12.62 5.40
C THR A 42 10.83 -12.14 6.85
N THR A 43 11.82 -11.32 7.21
CA THR A 43 11.87 -10.58 8.47
C THR A 43 11.56 -9.10 8.26
N PRO A 44 10.93 -8.40 9.24
CA PRO A 44 10.67 -6.97 9.12
C PRO A 44 11.96 -6.17 8.97
N GLN A 45 13.02 -6.54 9.69
CA GLN A 45 14.27 -5.78 9.72
C GLN A 45 15.01 -5.77 8.37
N GLN A 46 14.94 -6.87 7.62
CA GLN A 46 15.66 -6.99 6.35
C GLN A 46 14.79 -6.67 5.15
N HIS A 47 13.48 -6.89 5.24
CA HIS A 47 12.61 -6.87 4.07
C HIS A 47 11.55 -5.78 4.11
N ALA A 48 11.23 -5.19 5.26
CA ALA A 48 10.23 -4.13 5.28
C ALA A 48 10.73 -2.90 4.53
N GLN A 49 9.90 -2.38 3.63
CA GLN A 49 10.11 -1.05 3.07
C GLN A 49 9.73 -0.01 4.12
N SER A 50 10.70 0.80 4.54
CA SER A 50 10.47 1.95 5.41
C SER A 50 10.09 3.17 4.58
N ILE A 51 8.79 3.48 4.55
CA ILE A 51 8.24 4.57 3.77
C ILE A 51 8.02 5.78 4.68
N ILE A 52 8.52 6.96 4.27
CA ILE A 52 8.30 8.23 4.96
C ILE A 52 7.69 9.21 3.95
N LEU A 53 6.43 9.57 4.17
CA LEU A 53 5.70 10.50 3.29
C LEU A 53 5.42 11.82 4.02
N PRO A 54 5.71 12.98 3.40
CA PRO A 54 5.17 14.25 3.87
C PRO A 54 3.65 14.27 3.63
N ILE A 55 2.91 14.67 4.66
CA ILE A 55 1.45 14.78 4.61
C ILE A 55 1.05 16.24 4.80
N LEU A 56 -0.05 16.63 4.17
CA LEU A 56 -0.69 17.94 4.27
C LEU A 56 -2.08 17.79 4.90
N GLU A 57 -2.64 18.92 5.33
CA GLU A 57 -4.03 18.96 5.75
C GLU A 57 -4.95 18.53 4.59
N HIS A 58 -6.02 17.78 4.91
CA HIS A 58 -6.97 17.20 3.96
C HIS A 58 -6.45 16.07 3.06
N ASP A 59 -5.21 15.60 3.24
CA ASP A 59 -4.76 14.35 2.62
C ASP A 59 -5.63 13.17 3.09
N VAL A 60 -5.97 12.27 2.17
CA VAL A 60 -6.64 10.99 2.47
C VAL A 60 -5.63 9.87 2.33
N ILE A 61 -5.51 9.06 3.38
CA ILE A 61 -4.66 7.87 3.39
C ILE A 61 -5.56 6.64 3.29
N ILE A 62 -5.32 5.80 2.29
CA ILE A 62 -6.00 4.50 2.16
C ILE A 62 -4.98 3.41 2.47
N LEU A 63 -5.36 2.53 3.39
CA LEU A 63 -4.67 1.27 3.66
C LEU A 63 -5.64 0.14 3.35
N SER A 64 -5.22 -0.79 2.50
CA SER A 64 -6.05 -1.93 2.11
C SER A 64 -5.21 -3.18 1.95
N THR A 65 -5.88 -4.33 1.93
CA THR A 65 -5.28 -5.56 1.40
C THR A 65 -5.20 -5.50 -0.13
N ASP A 66 -4.47 -6.43 -0.72
CA ASP A 66 -4.43 -6.73 -2.16
C ASP A 66 -5.82 -6.89 -2.78
N GLY A 67 -6.78 -7.43 -2.03
CA GLY A 67 -8.17 -7.57 -2.48
C GLY A 67 -8.82 -6.29 -3.01
N MET A 68 -8.37 -5.10 -2.61
CA MET A 68 -8.82 -3.85 -3.26
C MET A 68 -8.16 -3.67 -4.63
N SER A 69 -6.82 -3.69 -4.68
CA SER A 69 -6.04 -3.44 -5.90
C SER A 69 -6.22 -4.52 -6.97
N ASP A 70 -6.57 -5.74 -6.57
CA ASP A 70 -6.88 -6.84 -7.48
C ASP A 70 -8.24 -6.67 -8.18
N ASN A 71 -9.15 -5.90 -7.59
CA ASN A 71 -10.55 -5.84 -8.02
C ASN A 71 -11.01 -4.45 -8.47
N LEU A 72 -10.23 -3.40 -8.22
CA LEU A 72 -10.54 -2.02 -8.59
C LEU A 72 -9.37 -1.38 -9.32
N TRP A 73 -9.69 -0.59 -10.34
CA TRP A 73 -8.72 0.32 -10.93
C TRP A 73 -8.50 1.53 -10.00
N ASP A 74 -7.36 2.19 -10.15
CA ASP A 74 -7.01 3.37 -9.35
C ASP A 74 -8.06 4.50 -9.50
N GLU A 75 -8.67 4.64 -10.68
CA GLU A 75 -9.72 5.62 -10.93
C GLU A 75 -11.02 5.28 -10.18
N ASP A 76 -11.37 3.99 -10.07
CA ASP A 76 -12.55 3.54 -9.33
C ASP A 76 -12.42 3.87 -7.83
N VAL A 77 -11.20 3.76 -7.29
CA VAL A 77 -10.87 4.11 -5.91
C VAL A 77 -11.02 5.62 -5.68
N ILE A 78 -10.46 6.45 -6.57
CA ILE A 78 -10.58 7.91 -6.49
C ILE A 78 -12.05 8.35 -6.55
N ASP A 79 -12.86 7.74 -7.42
CA ASP A 79 -14.27 8.08 -7.57
C ASP A 79 -15.09 7.83 -6.29
N GLN A 80 -14.74 6.81 -5.49
CA GLN A 80 -15.45 6.55 -4.22
C GLN A 80 -15.21 7.64 -3.16
N LEU A 81 -14.12 8.41 -3.24
CA LEU A 81 -13.83 9.50 -2.30
C LEU A 81 -14.69 10.75 -2.54
N SER A 82 -15.50 10.75 -3.60
CA SER A 82 -16.34 11.89 -3.99
C SER A 82 -17.78 11.85 -3.46
N ARG A 83 -18.12 10.82 -2.67
CA ARG A 83 -19.43 10.62 -2.04
C ARG A 83 -19.42 11.07 -0.59
#